data_AF-A0A537D1T3-F1
#
_entry.id   AF-A0A537D1T3-F1
#
_cell.length_a   1.000
_cell.length_b   1.000
_cell.length_c   1.000
_cell.angle_alpha   90.00
_cell.angle_beta   90.00
_cell.angle_gamma   90.00
#
_symmetry.space_group_name_H-M   'P 1'
#
loop_
_entity.id
_entity.type
_entity.pdbx_description
1 polymer ?
#
loop_
_entity_poly.entity_id
_entity_poly.type
_entity_poly.pdbx_seq_one_letter_code
_entity_poly.pdbx_strand_id
1 'polypeptide(L)'
;EETGKPLWDWQSPEKADTLIAKVAAAAEADLRAAYALRQKQARQQRLKEIAAKVESECLTPDADPDARQHVSNLLFDLEAKIVRNQILSGEPRIDGRDTRTVRPISIRTGVLPRTHGSALFTRGETQAIVVSTLGTARDEQIIDA
;
A
#
# COMPACT_ATOMS: atom_id res chain seq x y z
N GLU A 1 -33.78 15.21 16.33
CA GLU A 1 -33.43 16.51 15.73
C GLU A 1 -33.24 17.62 16.76
N GLU A 2 -33.87 17.57 17.94
CA GLU A 2 -33.79 18.65 18.95
C GLU A 2 -32.44 18.82 19.68
N THR A 3 -31.48 17.90 19.57
CA THR A 3 -30.19 17.97 20.31
C THR A 3 -28.94 17.75 19.44
N GLY A 4 -29.07 17.80 18.10
CA GLY A 4 -27.93 17.66 17.21
C GLY A 4 -27.02 18.89 17.24
N LYS A 5 -25.71 18.71 17.40
CA LYS A 5 -24.73 19.80 17.21
C LYS A 5 -24.82 20.30 15.75
N PRO A 6 -24.65 21.61 15.50
CA PRO A 6 -24.65 22.13 14.15
C PRO A 6 -23.54 21.47 13.33
N LEU A 7 -23.86 21.16 12.08
CA LEU A 7 -22.86 20.68 11.13
C LEU A 7 -21.77 21.73 10.98
N TRP A 8 -20.52 21.27 10.89
CA TRP A 8 -19.42 22.15 10.55
C TRP A 8 -19.61 22.68 9.14
N ASP A 9 -19.46 23.99 8.98
CA ASP A 9 -19.37 24.64 7.68
C ASP A 9 -17.98 24.42 7.09
N TRP A 10 -17.69 23.15 6.79
CA TRP A 10 -16.43 22.72 6.21
C TRP A 10 -16.58 22.60 4.69
N GLN A 11 -15.61 23.14 3.96
CA GLN A 11 -15.51 23.01 2.51
C GLN A 11 -14.21 22.29 2.14
N SER A 12 -14.29 21.44 1.10
CA SER A 12 -13.11 20.79 0.57
C SER A 12 -12.22 21.82 -0.15
N PRO A 13 -10.88 21.73 -0.02
CA PRO A 13 -9.98 22.57 -0.80
C PRO A 13 -10.23 22.45 -2.30
N GLU A 14 -10.11 23.56 -3.03
CA GLU A 14 -10.23 23.55 -4.48
C GLU A 14 -9.14 22.67 -5.11
N LYS A 15 -9.51 21.91 -6.15
CA LYS A 15 -8.56 21.09 -6.90
C LYS A 15 -7.70 21.99 -7.77
N ALA A 16 -6.39 22.01 -7.50
CA ALA A 16 -5.42 22.69 -8.36
C ALA A 16 -5.17 21.88 -9.65
N ASP A 17 -6.08 22.01 -10.63
CA ASP A 17 -6.05 21.24 -11.89
C ASP A 17 -4.71 21.37 -12.66
N THR A 18 -4.04 22.52 -12.54
CA THR A 18 -2.73 22.77 -13.15
C THR A 18 -1.62 21.93 -12.52
N LEU A 19 -1.60 21.80 -11.19
CA LEU A 19 -0.63 20.99 -10.47
C LEU A 19 -0.88 19.50 -10.71
N ILE A 20 -2.16 19.08 -10.74
CA ILE A 20 -2.56 17.72 -11.10
C ILE A 20 -2.05 17.36 -12.49
N ALA A 21 -2.26 18.23 -13.47
CA ALA A 21 -1.77 18.03 -14.84
C ALA A 21 -0.24 17.95 -14.90
N LYS A 22 0.47 18.80 -14.14
CA LYS A 22 1.93 18.79 -14.05
C LYS A 22 2.46 17.47 -13.48
N VAL A 23 1.90 17.00 -12.36
CA VAL A 23 2.26 15.72 -11.73
C VAL A 23 1.98 14.54 -12.68
N ALA A 24 0.83 14.54 -13.35
CA ALA A 24 0.48 13.51 -14.33
C ALA A 24 1.48 13.47 -15.50
N ALA A 25 1.83 14.63 -16.07
CA ALA A 25 2.80 14.72 -17.16
C ALA A 25 4.20 14.21 -16.76
N ALA A 26 4.62 14.47 -15.52
CA ALA A 26 5.93 14.04 -15.01
C ALA A 26 6.02 12.53 -14.72
N ALA A 27 4.90 11.91 -14.29
CA ALA A 27 4.92 10.59 -13.67
C ALA A 27 4.18 9.49 -14.43
N GLU A 28 3.13 9.78 -15.21
CA GLU A 28 2.17 8.76 -15.65
C GLU A 28 2.81 7.63 -16.45
N ALA A 29 3.67 7.96 -17.43
CA ALA A 29 4.35 6.95 -18.25
C ALA A 29 5.27 6.05 -17.42
N ASP A 30 6.05 6.66 -16.52
CA ASP A 30 6.97 5.95 -15.64
C ASP A 30 6.23 5.06 -14.64
N LEU A 31 5.11 5.53 -14.08
CA LEU A 31 4.26 4.77 -13.17
C LEU A 31 3.63 3.55 -13.85
N ARG A 32 3.12 3.71 -15.08
CA ARG A 32 2.59 2.58 -15.87
C ARG A 32 3.66 1.51 -16.10
N ALA A 33 4.88 1.94 -16.45
CA ALA A 33 6.02 1.02 -16.59
C ALA A 33 6.39 0.35 -15.26
N ALA A 34 6.37 1.10 -14.14
CA ALA A 34 6.66 0.57 -12.81
C ALA A 34 5.64 -0.49 -12.38
N TYR A 35 4.35 -0.30 -12.63
CA TYR A 35 3.31 -1.27 -12.29
C TYR A 35 3.29 -2.51 -13.17
N ALA A 36 3.98 -2.50 -14.31
CA ALA A 36 4.25 -3.71 -15.10
C ALA A 36 5.30 -4.63 -14.43
N LEU A 37 6.11 -4.09 -13.50
CA LEU A 37 7.09 -4.88 -12.74
C LEU A 37 6.36 -5.76 -11.71
N ARG A 38 6.41 -7.08 -11.90
CA ARG A 38 5.72 -8.04 -11.01
C ARG A 38 6.39 -8.17 -9.64
N GLN A 39 7.72 -8.18 -9.60
CA GLN A 39 8.50 -8.33 -8.37
C GLN A 39 8.36 -7.07 -7.49
N LYS A 40 7.96 -7.24 -6.23
CA LYS A 40 7.57 -6.12 -5.36
C LYS A 40 8.71 -5.16 -5.04
N GLN A 41 9.90 -5.66 -4.72
CA GLN A 41 11.03 -4.81 -4.33
C GLN A 41 11.50 -3.94 -5.50
N ALA A 42 11.61 -4.49 -6.71
CA ALA A 42 11.92 -3.76 -7.93
C ALA A 42 10.87 -2.70 -8.22
N ARG A 43 9.58 -3.05 -8.08
CA ARG A 43 8.49 -2.09 -8.22
C ARG A 43 8.57 -0.97 -7.18
N GLN A 44 8.76 -1.31 -5.91
CA GLN A 44 8.88 -0.31 -4.83
C GLN A 44 10.08 0.61 -5.01
N GLN A 45 11.21 0.06 -5.46
CA GLN A 45 12.40 0.86 -5.75
C GLN A 45 12.13 1.84 -6.89
N ARG A 46 11.51 1.35 -7.99
CA ARG A 46 11.13 2.22 -9.11
C ARG A 46 10.13 3.31 -8.72
N LEU A 47 9.13 2.99 -7.90
CA LEU A 47 8.16 3.98 -7.41
C LEU A 47 8.83 5.06 -6.54
N LYS A 48 9.82 4.70 -5.71
CA LYS A 48 10.60 5.69 -4.95
C LYS A 48 11.40 6.63 -5.84
N GLU A 49 12.02 6.10 -6.89
CA GLU A 49 12.75 6.92 -7.87
C GLU A 49 11.81 7.89 -8.60
N ILE A 50 10.62 7.43 -8.96
CA ILE A 50 9.60 8.27 -9.61
C ILE A 50 9.13 9.35 -8.64
N ALA A 51 8.85 9.01 -7.39
CA ALA A 51 8.44 9.99 -6.38
C ALA A 51 9.51 11.08 -6.19
N ALA A 52 10.79 10.71 -6.08
CA ALA A 52 11.89 11.67 -5.96
C ALA A 52 12.02 12.57 -7.19
N LYS A 53 11.86 12.00 -8.40
CA LYS A 53 11.84 12.78 -9.66
C LYS A 53 10.69 13.80 -9.64
N VAL A 54 9.47 13.37 -9.33
CA VAL A 54 8.28 14.23 -9.29
C VAL A 54 8.44 15.34 -8.27
N GLU A 55 8.97 15.03 -7.09
CA GLU A 55 9.27 16.03 -6.06
C GLU A 55 10.23 17.11 -6.59
N SER A 56 11.31 16.70 -7.25
CA SER A 56 12.30 17.62 -7.81
C SER A 56 11.78 18.50 -8.97
N GLU A 57 10.82 18.00 -9.76
CA GLU A 57 10.26 18.73 -10.91
C GLU A 57 9.06 19.61 -10.53
N CYS A 58 8.29 19.19 -9.52
CA CYS A 58 7.05 19.84 -9.12
C CYS A 58 7.22 20.85 -7.99
N LEU A 59 8.25 20.70 -7.15
CA LEU A 59 8.48 21.54 -5.98
C LEU A 59 9.83 22.26 -6.04
N THR A 60 9.92 23.39 -5.34
CA THR A 60 11.18 24.05 -5.06
C THR A 60 11.87 23.39 -3.87
N PRO A 61 13.21 23.50 -3.73
CA PRO A 61 13.92 22.94 -2.57
C PRO A 61 13.36 23.41 -1.22
N ASP A 62 12.91 24.67 -1.17
CA ASP A 62 12.35 25.32 0.02
C ASP A 62 10.83 25.17 0.15
N ALA A 63 10.20 24.26 -0.60
CA ALA A 63 8.77 24.00 -0.50
C ALA A 63 8.39 23.60 0.94
N ASP A 64 7.27 24.12 1.42
CA ASP A 64 6.76 23.81 2.74
C ASP A 64 6.31 22.33 2.86
N PRO A 65 6.20 21.80 4.09
CA PRO A 65 5.77 20.41 4.29
C PRO A 65 4.38 20.10 3.70
N ASP A 66 3.48 21.08 3.68
CA ASP A 66 2.12 20.93 3.17
C ASP A 66 2.10 20.76 1.65
N ALA A 67 2.91 21.52 0.90
CA ALA A 67 3.07 21.37 -0.54
C ALA A 67 3.72 20.03 -0.90
N ARG A 68 4.73 19.57 -0.13
CA ARG A 68 5.30 18.22 -0.29
C ARG A 68 4.26 17.13 -0.08
N GLN A 69 3.47 17.24 0.99
CA GLN A 69 2.40 16.29 1.26
C GLN A 69 1.33 16.32 0.18
N HIS A 70 0.99 17.51 -0.34
CA HIS A 70 0.01 17.66 -1.39
C HIS A 70 0.46 16.97 -2.69
N VAL A 71 1.70 17.20 -3.14
CA VAL A 71 2.27 16.49 -4.32
C VAL A 71 2.33 14.99 -4.11
N SER A 72 2.73 14.52 -2.92
CA SER A 72 2.73 13.10 -2.56
C SER A 72 1.33 12.47 -2.66
N ASN A 73 0.30 13.19 -2.17
CA ASN A 73 -1.09 12.74 -2.27
C ASN A 73 -1.56 12.68 -3.73
N LEU A 74 -1.22 13.68 -4.56
CA LEU A 74 -1.56 13.69 -5.98
C LEU A 74 -0.89 12.53 -6.73
N LEU A 75 0.36 12.22 -6.41
CA LEU A 75 1.06 11.07 -6.97
C LEU A 75 0.39 9.76 -6.57
N PHE A 76 0.01 9.62 -5.29
CA PHE A 76 -0.74 8.47 -4.79
C PHE A 76 -2.11 8.31 -5.46
N ASP A 77 -2.83 9.40 -5.70
CA ASP A 77 -4.12 9.37 -6.41
C ASP A 77 -3.95 8.91 -7.85
N LEU A 78 -2.87 9.34 -8.52
CA LEU A 78 -2.53 8.90 -9.87
C LEU A 78 -2.17 7.41 -9.90
N GLU A 79 -1.35 6.94 -8.95
CA GLU A 79 -1.05 5.52 -8.75
C GLU A 79 -2.33 4.69 -8.59
N ALA A 80 -3.23 5.12 -7.70
CA ALA A 80 -4.50 4.46 -7.44
C ALA A 80 -5.41 4.45 -8.68
N LYS A 81 -5.42 5.54 -9.47
CA LYS A 81 -6.17 5.64 -10.72
C LYS A 81 -5.63 4.66 -11.77
N ILE A 82 -4.31 4.58 -11.95
CA ILE A 82 -3.66 3.66 -12.90
C ILE A 82 -4.02 2.21 -12.57
N VAL A 83 -3.78 1.78 -11.32
CA VAL A 83 -4.03 0.40 -10.89
C VAL A 83 -5.51 0.04 -10.97
N ARG A 84 -6.40 0.96 -10.57
CA ARG A 84 -7.85 0.73 -10.67
C ARG A 84 -8.31 0.58 -12.11
N ASN A 85 -7.87 1.47 -13.00
CA ASN A 85 -8.24 1.41 -14.41
C ASN A 85 -7.71 0.15 -15.08
N GLN A 86 -6.51 -0.30 -14.74
CA GLN A 86 -5.95 -1.55 -15.23
C GLN A 86 -6.90 -2.74 -14.92
N ILE A 87 -7.35 -2.85 -13.67
CA ILE A 87 -8.28 -3.90 -13.24
C ILE A 87 -9.63 -3.78 -13.94
N LEU A 88 -10.18 -2.56 -14.05
CA LEU A 88 -11.48 -2.31 -14.70
C LEU A 88 -11.44 -2.60 -16.21
N SER A 89 -10.29 -2.40 -16.87
CA SER A 89 -10.06 -2.72 -18.27
C SER A 89 -9.83 -4.22 -18.54
N GLY A 90 -9.86 -5.06 -17.50
CA GLY A 90 -9.66 -6.51 -17.63
C GLY A 90 -8.20 -6.91 -17.84
N GLU A 91 -7.24 -6.01 -17.62
CA GLU A 91 -5.83 -6.35 -17.63
C GLU A 91 -5.43 -7.16 -16.37
N PRO A 92 -4.33 -7.92 -16.42
CA PRO A 92 -3.78 -8.57 -15.24
C PRO A 92 -3.47 -7.57 -14.13
N ARG A 93 -3.60 -8.01 -12.87
CA ARG A 93 -3.21 -7.22 -11.70
C ARG A 93 -1.70 -6.92 -11.72
N ILE A 94 -1.25 -6.00 -10.87
CA ILE A 94 0.16 -5.57 -10.73
C ILE A 94 1.19 -6.71 -10.50
N ASP A 95 0.73 -7.89 -10.08
CA ASP A 95 1.58 -9.08 -9.89
C ASP A 95 1.33 -10.17 -10.96
N GLY A 96 0.61 -9.83 -12.03
CA GLY A 96 0.32 -10.67 -13.18
C GLY A 96 -0.87 -11.64 -13.02
N ARG A 97 -1.55 -11.64 -11.87
CA ARG A 97 -2.70 -12.53 -11.62
C ARG A 97 -3.99 -11.95 -12.17
N ASP A 98 -4.94 -12.83 -12.49
CA ASP A 98 -6.33 -12.44 -12.72
C ASP A 98 -7.06 -12.10 -11.39
N THR A 99 -8.36 -11.79 -11.49
CA THR A 99 -9.19 -11.37 -10.35
C THR A 99 -9.61 -12.51 -9.41
N ARG A 100 -9.35 -13.78 -9.76
CA ARG A 100 -9.76 -14.99 -9.04
C ARG A 100 -8.57 -15.79 -8.51
N THR A 101 -7.42 -15.71 -9.16
CA THR A 101 -6.22 -16.49 -8.82
C THR A 101 -5.62 -16.04 -7.49
N VAL A 102 -5.47 -16.98 -6.56
CA VAL A 102 -4.78 -16.80 -5.28
C VAL A 102 -3.26 -16.88 -5.50
N ARG A 103 -2.48 -16.13 -4.70
CA ARG A 103 -1.01 -16.22 -4.73
C ARG A 103 -0.53 -17.63 -4.36
N PRO A 104 0.64 -18.09 -4.84
CA PRO A 104 1.19 -19.40 -4.50
C PRO A 104 1.25 -19.61 -2.99
N ILE A 105 0.82 -20.79 -2.53
CA ILE A 105 0.81 -21.17 -1.11
C ILE A 105 1.84 -22.28 -0.89
N SER A 106 2.66 -22.14 0.16
CA SER A 106 3.55 -23.18 0.66
C SER A 106 3.35 -23.32 2.17
N ILE A 107 3.28 -24.57 2.63
CA ILE A 107 3.01 -24.93 4.01
C ILE A 107 4.09 -25.90 4.48
N ARG A 108 4.73 -25.59 5.60
CA ARG A 108 5.66 -26.49 6.28
C ARG A 108 5.28 -26.57 7.75
N THR A 109 5.23 -27.78 8.30
CA THR A 109 4.95 -28.03 9.71
C THR A 109 6.18 -28.61 10.41
N GLY A 110 6.30 -28.43 11.72
CA GLY A 110 7.44 -28.96 12.50
C GLY A 110 8.77 -28.29 12.12
N VAL A 111 8.75 -27.00 11.79
CA VAL A 111 9.92 -26.26 11.30
C VAL A 111 10.92 -25.86 12.40
N LEU A 112 10.48 -25.80 13.65
CA LEU A 112 11.31 -25.49 14.82
C LEU A 112 11.42 -26.70 15.76
N PRO A 113 12.63 -27.10 16.19
CA PRO A 113 12.86 -28.38 16.85
C PRO A 113 12.43 -28.46 18.33
N ARG A 114 12.22 -27.33 19.03
CA ARG A 114 11.93 -27.32 20.48
C ARG A 114 10.55 -26.75 20.84
N THR A 115 9.71 -26.45 19.85
CA THR A 115 8.35 -25.95 20.06
C THR A 115 7.37 -27.10 20.23
N HIS A 116 6.29 -26.93 21.00
CA HIS A 116 5.20 -27.92 21.02
C HIS A 116 4.56 -28.08 19.63
N GLY A 117 4.37 -26.98 18.92
CA GLY A 117 3.98 -26.98 17.51
C GLY A 117 4.60 -25.79 16.78
N SER A 118 4.96 -25.99 15.51
CA SER A 118 5.42 -24.90 14.64
C SER A 118 4.95 -25.10 13.21
N ALA A 119 4.66 -23.98 12.53
CA ALA A 119 4.31 -23.94 11.12
C ALA A 119 4.95 -22.72 10.44
N LEU A 120 5.42 -22.91 9.21
CA LEU A 120 5.81 -21.84 8.30
C LEU A 120 4.80 -21.81 7.15
N PHE A 121 3.99 -20.77 7.13
CA PHE A 121 3.00 -20.53 6.09
C PHE A 121 3.48 -19.40 5.18
N THR A 122 3.53 -19.64 3.88
CA THR A 122 3.89 -18.62 2.89
C THR A 122 2.77 -18.51 1.86
N ARG A 123 2.30 -17.28 1.60
CA ARG A 123 1.34 -16.96 0.54
C ARG A 123 1.87 -15.79 -0.30
N GLY A 124 2.42 -16.10 -1.47
CA GLY A 124 3.21 -15.16 -2.28
C GLY A 124 4.43 -14.66 -1.49
N GLU A 125 4.59 -13.35 -1.40
CA GLU A 125 5.68 -12.71 -0.63
C GLU A 125 5.36 -12.51 0.86
N THR A 126 4.16 -12.89 1.33
CA THR A 126 3.80 -12.83 2.74
C THR A 126 4.14 -14.16 3.40
N GLN A 127 5.00 -14.13 4.42
CA GLN A 127 5.39 -15.31 5.19
C GLN A 127 5.12 -15.08 6.68
N ALA A 128 4.62 -16.11 7.35
CA ALA A 128 4.42 -16.13 8.79
C ALA A 128 5.01 -17.42 9.37
N ILE A 129 5.78 -17.27 10.44
CA ILE A 129 6.14 -18.37 11.33
C ILE A 129 5.17 -18.34 12.51
N VAL A 130 4.50 -19.46 12.75
CA VAL A 130 3.51 -19.62 13.82
C VAL A 130 4.02 -20.70 14.75
N VAL A 131 3.97 -20.44 16.05
CA VAL A 131 4.38 -21.35 17.11
C VAL A 131 3.22 -21.54 18.07
N SER A 132 3.01 -22.79 18.48
CA SER A 132 2.08 -23.15 19.54
C SER A 132 2.86 -23.58 20.77
N THR A 133 2.45 -23.06 21.92
CA THR A 133 2.99 -23.42 23.23
C THR A 133 1.84 -23.88 24.12
N LEU A 134 1.98 -25.06 24.72
CA LEU A 134 1.05 -25.57 25.71
C LEU A 134 1.50 -25.11 27.10
N GLY A 135 0.53 -24.73 27.92
CA GLY A 135 0.71 -24.33 29.31
C GLY A 135 -0.39 -24.91 30.18
N THR A 136 -0.31 -24.62 31.48
CA THR A 136 -1.32 -24.94 32.47
C THR A 136 -2.28 -23.76 32.68
N ALA A 137 -3.32 -23.95 33.49
CA ALA A 137 -4.21 -22.84 33.89
C ALA A 137 -3.48 -21.69 34.59
N ARG A 138 -2.27 -21.91 35.14
CA ARG A 138 -1.46 -20.83 35.75
C ARG A 138 -0.83 -19.90 34.71
N ASP A 139 -0.77 -20.32 33.45
CA ASP A 139 -0.12 -19.60 32.35
C ASP A 139 -1.11 -18.75 31.54
N GLU A 140 -2.41 -18.76 31.92
CA GLU A 140 -3.43 -17.97 31.25
C GLU A 140 -3.30 -16.47 31.56
N GLN A 141 -3.63 -15.62 30.58
CA GLN A 141 -3.62 -14.17 30.76
C GLN A 141 -4.86 -13.74 31.57
N ILE A 142 -4.63 -13.26 32.79
CA ILE A 142 -5.66 -12.56 33.57
C ILE A 142 -5.72 -11.11 33.09
N ILE A 143 -6.91 -10.65 32.69
CA ILE A 143 -7.17 -9.25 32.32
C ILE A 143 -7.96 -8.61 33.45
N ASP A 144 -7.37 -7.61 34.10
CA ASP A 144 -8.03 -6.70 35.03
C ASP A 144 -8.06 -5.32 34.36
N ALA A 145 -9.25 -4.85 34.01
CA ALA A 145 -9.49 -3.68 33.15
C ALA A 145 -10.24 -2.59 33.90
#